data_AF-A0A5B8MGW9-F1
#
_entry.id   AF-A0A5B8MGW9-F1
#
_cell.length_a   1.000
_cell.length_b   1.000
_cell.length_c   1.000
_cell.angle_alpha   90.00
_cell.angle_beta   90.00
_cell.angle_gamma   90.00
#
_symmetry.space_group_name_H-M   'P 1'
#
loop_
_entity.id
_entity.type
_entity.pdbx_description
1 polymer ?
#
loop_
_entity_poly.entity_id
_entity_poly.type
_entity_poly.pdbx_seq_one_letter_code
_entity_poly.pdbx_strand_id
1 'polypeptide(L)'
;MEEERDEGEYDPSSGEEGQACEDDEWFLRTLEKELEDELEEDLEKNETEGAPLASSGAKPGAQSVPGLNAVVVDRCARSDGEVVPKASTSGAAEGVALEATRKALKRPVRSRKRKATADNLAASKVRAPHRAMPSLVLTDAQGDPKQQSGIGNVASETCPPHPGFLRGLCIRCGELQKVEDSSAGGEPRSISMRYLHSDLEINKEYVRELKLREASRLIAQKKLTLVFDLDHTLLNSSHKKDITEKDMPLLDEVVAKEVEVFRGFETKNMTVPPGSQTLFHLQHIQMWTKLRPYYHQVLEEASKLFDLHVYTMGERGYAEEMVKLLDPDKSFFGDHIVSKNDSTSNSVKDLDVLIGTEKSVLILDDSPKVWHRHRANVLEVERYHFFPSSLKHFHIRGKCLLERKNDENSKFGPLASVLKVLKEIHKEYFSNTEPGETDVREILKARKKRVLAGCNICFGKMFPEGGAPEHLERHPLWKLSEEFGAVCTRLLDDGVTHVVSSTDIALGQTAKAVVVKPQWIYASAYHFARAREERYRPQEKARDNKG
;
A
#
# COMPACT_ATOMS: atom_id res chain seq x y z
N MET A 1 -31.45 29.22 -41.73
CA MET A 1 -32.45 28.16 -41.57
C MET A 1 -32.03 27.39 -40.35
N GLU A 2 -32.60 27.83 -39.23
CA GLU A 2 -32.69 27.05 -38.00
C GLU A 2 -33.68 25.92 -38.26
N GLU A 3 -33.40 24.72 -37.79
CA GLU A 3 -34.37 23.63 -37.69
C GLU A 3 -34.21 22.95 -36.33
N GLU A 4 -35.34 22.45 -35.87
CA GLU A 4 -35.81 22.45 -34.50
C GLU A 4 -35.54 21.13 -33.76
N ARG A 5 -35.82 21.21 -32.46
CA ARG A 5 -35.79 20.16 -31.45
C ARG A 5 -36.73 19.01 -31.81
N ASP A 6 -36.37 17.82 -31.35
CA ASP A 6 -37.34 16.81 -30.95
C ASP A 6 -36.91 16.26 -29.57
N GLU A 7 -37.72 16.56 -28.56
CA GLU A 7 -37.54 16.17 -27.17
C GLU A 7 -38.29 14.84 -26.95
N GLY A 8 -37.53 13.74 -26.84
CA GLY A 8 -38.05 12.43 -26.46
C GLY A 8 -38.28 12.34 -24.94
N GLU A 9 -39.54 12.18 -24.57
CA GLU A 9 -40.10 12.01 -23.23
C GLU A 9 -39.50 10.75 -22.53
N TYR A 10 -38.88 10.96 -21.36
CA TYR A 10 -38.33 9.89 -20.49
C TYR A 10 -39.33 9.58 -19.37
N ASP A 11 -39.84 8.35 -19.36
CA ASP A 11 -40.73 7.77 -18.35
C ASP A 11 -39.91 7.20 -17.17
N PRO A 12 -40.02 7.75 -15.93
CA PRO A 12 -39.33 7.22 -14.77
C PRO A 12 -40.31 6.38 -13.94
N SER A 13 -40.58 5.14 -14.36
CA SER A 13 -41.38 4.21 -13.55
C SER A 13 -40.98 2.73 -13.69
N SER A 14 -39.71 2.42 -13.42
CA SER A 14 -39.22 1.13 -12.90
C SER A 14 -37.74 1.34 -12.55
N GLY A 15 -37.20 1.01 -11.38
CA GLY A 15 -37.56 0.07 -10.34
C GLY A 15 -36.23 -0.54 -9.90
N GLU A 16 -35.73 -0.08 -8.74
CA GLU A 16 -34.66 -0.71 -7.93
C GLU A 16 -33.21 -0.70 -8.46
N GLU A 17 -32.55 0.46 -8.48
CA GLU A 17 -31.10 0.52 -8.27
C GLU A 17 -30.74 1.80 -7.47
N GLY A 18 -29.93 1.65 -6.42
CA GLY A 18 -29.24 2.78 -5.79
C GLY A 18 -29.56 3.05 -4.32
N GLN A 19 -29.29 2.11 -3.42
CA GLN A 19 -29.22 2.42 -1.99
C GLN A 19 -28.23 1.52 -1.22
N ALA A 20 -26.98 1.47 -1.69
CA ALA A 20 -25.89 0.76 -1.02
C ALA A 20 -24.58 1.57 -0.95
N CYS A 21 -24.63 2.89 -1.19
CA CYS A 21 -23.42 3.72 -1.33
C CYS A 21 -23.25 4.79 -0.24
N GLU A 22 -24.27 5.10 0.55
CA GLU A 22 -24.20 6.18 1.57
C GLU A 22 -23.80 5.68 2.97
N ASP A 23 -24.05 4.40 3.28
CA ASP A 23 -23.85 3.85 4.64
C ASP A 23 -22.38 3.69 5.05
N ASP A 24 -21.45 3.59 4.09
CA ASP A 24 -20.01 3.41 4.34
C ASP A 24 -19.23 4.74 4.45
N GLU A 25 -19.79 5.86 4.02
CA GLU A 25 -19.12 7.17 4.14
C GLU A 25 -19.20 7.71 5.58
N TRP A 26 -20.24 7.32 6.31
CA TRP A 26 -20.40 7.58 7.75
C TRP A 26 -19.36 6.82 8.60
N PHE A 27 -18.95 5.63 8.15
CA PHE A 27 -18.02 4.73 8.84
C PHE A 27 -16.64 5.35 9.06
N LEU A 28 -16.11 6.04 8.05
CA LEU A 28 -14.82 6.75 8.13
C LEU A 28 -14.95 8.03 8.98
N ARG A 29 -16.01 8.82 8.76
CA ARG A 29 -16.24 10.10 9.49
C ARG A 29 -16.38 9.92 11.00
N THR A 30 -16.89 8.77 11.45
CA THR A 30 -17.04 8.45 12.88
C THR A 30 -15.70 8.04 13.51
N LEU A 31 -14.86 7.31 12.78
CA LEU A 31 -13.52 6.88 13.19
C LEU A 31 -12.61 8.07 13.50
N GLU A 32 -12.81 9.18 12.79
CA GLU A 32 -11.95 10.36 12.79
C GLU A 32 -12.28 11.37 13.86
N LYS A 33 -13.57 11.71 14.03
CA LYS A 33 -14.02 12.64 15.07
C LYS A 33 -13.53 12.23 16.46
N GLU A 34 -13.36 10.94 16.62
CA GLU A 34 -13.23 10.27 17.91
C GLU A 34 -11.75 9.88 18.16
N LEU A 35 -10.92 9.84 17.10
CA LEU A 35 -9.45 9.92 17.13
C LEU A 35 -8.94 11.35 17.36
N GLU A 36 -9.70 12.38 16.96
CA GLU A 36 -9.40 13.80 17.17
C GLU A 36 -9.63 14.23 18.63
N ASP A 37 -10.76 13.85 19.23
CA ASP A 37 -11.10 14.20 20.63
C ASP A 37 -10.05 13.65 21.63
N GLU A 38 -9.37 12.52 21.33
CA GLU A 38 -8.29 11.96 22.18
C GLU A 38 -6.96 12.72 22.11
N LEU A 39 -6.65 13.28 20.94
CA LEU A 39 -5.38 13.97 20.71
C LEU A 39 -5.45 15.44 21.18
N GLU A 40 -6.62 16.07 21.19
CA GLU A 40 -6.81 17.41 21.77
C GLU A 40 -6.69 17.39 23.31
N GLU A 41 -7.23 16.37 23.98
CA GLU A 41 -7.14 16.22 25.44
C GLU A 41 -5.70 15.95 25.96
N ASP A 42 -4.85 15.31 25.16
CA ASP A 42 -3.44 15.05 25.51
C ASP A 42 -2.51 16.26 25.24
N LEU A 43 -2.92 17.18 24.36
CA LEU A 43 -2.21 18.43 24.09
C LEU A 43 -2.55 19.50 25.14
N GLU A 44 -3.81 19.60 25.57
CA GLU A 44 -4.23 20.56 26.62
C GLU A 44 -3.67 20.22 28.02
N LYS A 45 -3.40 18.93 28.30
CA LYS A 45 -2.74 18.49 29.54
C LYS A 45 -1.24 18.81 29.61
N ASN A 46 -0.58 18.99 28.47
CA ASN A 46 0.84 19.34 28.42
C ASN A 46 1.11 20.85 28.43
N GLU A 47 0.08 21.69 28.24
CA GLU A 47 0.19 23.15 28.30
C GLU A 47 -0.14 23.74 29.69
N THR A 48 -0.65 22.95 30.63
CA THR A 48 -1.11 23.44 31.95
C THR A 48 -0.16 23.18 33.13
N GLU A 49 0.98 22.51 32.95
CA GLU A 49 2.06 22.44 33.96
C GLU A 49 3.13 23.52 33.72
N GLY A 50 2.76 24.79 33.95
CA GLY A 50 3.68 25.91 33.98
C GLY A 50 3.53 26.72 35.28
N ALA A 51 4.31 26.39 36.30
CA ALA A 51 4.44 27.22 37.51
C ALA A 51 5.84 27.89 37.59
N PRO A 52 5.96 29.13 38.10
CA PRO A 52 7.11 30.00 37.86
C PRO A 52 8.15 29.96 38.98
N LEU A 53 9.43 30.20 38.66
CA LEU A 53 10.47 30.51 39.64
C LEU A 53 11.34 31.69 39.20
N ALA A 54 11.61 32.55 40.18
CA ALA A 54 12.14 33.90 40.06
C ALA A 54 13.68 34.01 40.19
N SER A 55 14.21 35.01 39.49
CA SER A 55 15.34 35.92 39.79
C SER A 55 16.67 35.43 40.38
N SER A 56 17.74 35.62 39.61
CA SER A 56 18.94 36.46 39.89
C SER A 56 19.88 36.28 38.67
N GLY A 57 20.60 37.22 38.06
CA GLY A 57 21.01 38.57 38.41
C GLY A 57 22.49 38.70 38.01
N ALA A 58 22.80 39.03 36.75
CA ALA A 58 24.09 39.64 36.32
C ALA A 58 24.08 40.01 34.81
N LYS A 59 24.28 41.29 34.52
CA LYS A 59 24.84 41.86 33.26
C LYS A 59 26.31 42.27 33.57
N PRO A 60 27.20 42.65 32.62
CA PRO A 60 26.94 43.16 31.27
C PRO A 60 27.93 42.70 30.16
N GLY A 61 27.69 43.12 28.91
CA GLY A 61 28.72 43.14 27.86
C GLY A 61 28.14 43.05 26.45
N ALA A 62 28.40 44.05 25.62
CA ALA A 62 27.70 44.35 24.38
C ALA A 62 28.34 43.74 23.11
N GLN A 63 27.57 43.86 22.02
CA GLN A 63 27.97 43.98 20.59
C GLN A 63 27.85 42.78 19.63
N SER A 64 26.86 42.97 18.73
CA SER A 64 26.88 42.83 17.25
C SER A 64 27.17 41.49 16.57
N VAL A 65 26.16 41.09 15.80
CA VAL A 65 26.11 40.15 14.66
C VAL A 65 27.13 40.51 13.56
N PRO A 66 27.64 39.53 12.78
CA PRO A 66 26.98 39.12 11.52
C PRO A 66 26.98 37.57 11.35
N GLY A 67 26.02 36.92 10.69
CA GLY A 67 25.68 37.01 9.27
C GLY A 67 26.71 36.26 8.43
N LEU A 68 26.36 35.13 7.79
CA LEU A 68 27.00 34.63 6.56
C LEU A 68 26.24 33.45 5.92
N ASN A 69 25.60 33.79 4.81
CA ASN A 69 25.52 33.11 3.52
C ASN A 69 25.80 31.61 3.42
N ALA A 70 24.78 30.94 2.86
CA ALA A 70 24.88 29.68 2.14
C ALA A 70 25.94 29.74 1.03
N VAL A 71 26.76 28.68 0.96
CA VAL A 71 27.57 28.35 -0.21
C VAL A 71 27.43 26.86 -0.49
N VAL A 72 26.88 26.58 -1.66
CA VAL A 72 27.09 25.37 -2.43
C VAL A 72 28.49 25.44 -3.03
N VAL A 73 29.38 24.48 -2.75
CA VAL A 73 30.27 23.98 -3.82
C VAL A 73 30.73 22.55 -3.57
N ASP A 74 30.76 21.85 -4.69
CA ASP A 74 31.32 20.55 -5.00
C ASP A 74 32.85 20.46 -4.78
N ARG A 75 33.29 19.21 -4.56
CA ARG A 75 34.52 18.53 -5.02
C ARG A 75 35.80 18.39 -4.17
N CYS A 76 36.08 17.09 -3.94
CA CYS A 76 37.32 16.31 -4.13
C CYS A 76 38.55 16.55 -3.24
N ALA A 77 39.09 15.45 -2.74
CA ALA A 77 40.47 15.32 -2.27
C ALA A 77 41.18 14.20 -3.05
N ARG A 78 42.38 14.51 -3.56
CA ARG A 78 43.62 13.88 -3.09
C ARG A 78 44.87 14.64 -3.56
N SER A 79 45.89 14.47 -2.72
CA SER A 79 47.21 15.08 -2.55
C SER A 79 48.17 14.86 -3.75
N ASP A 80 49.33 15.51 -3.90
CA ASP A 80 50.45 15.68 -2.95
C ASP A 80 51.44 16.82 -3.34
N GLY A 81 52.09 17.37 -2.29
CA GLY A 81 53.46 17.94 -2.23
C GLY A 81 53.82 19.21 -3.03
N GLU A 82 54.64 20.16 -2.60
CA GLU A 82 55.43 20.41 -1.38
C GLU A 82 56.05 21.84 -1.53
N VAL A 83 56.25 22.55 -0.41
CA VAL A 83 57.24 23.64 -0.13
C VAL A 83 57.16 25.03 -0.85
N VAL A 84 56.54 26.03 -0.16
CA VAL A 84 57.12 27.25 0.51
C VAL A 84 58.16 28.13 -0.27
N PRO A 85 58.22 29.48 -0.12
CA PRO A 85 57.19 30.50 0.17
C PRO A 85 57.38 31.91 -0.49
N LYS A 86 56.46 32.82 -0.10
CA LYS A 86 56.63 34.26 0.27
C LYS A 86 56.08 35.35 -0.67
N ALA A 87 55.15 36.11 -0.04
CA ALA A 87 54.95 37.57 -0.08
C ALA A 87 54.43 38.15 -1.42
N SER A 88 53.53 39.13 -1.49
CA SER A 88 52.86 40.01 -0.52
C SER A 88 51.90 40.91 -1.33
N THR A 89 50.88 41.49 -0.68
CA THR A 89 50.25 42.81 -0.97
C THR A 89 49.56 43.00 -2.34
N SER A 90 48.47 43.73 -2.54
CA SER A 90 47.54 44.54 -1.75
C SER A 90 46.64 45.28 -2.76
N GLY A 91 45.44 45.70 -2.35
CA GLY A 91 44.75 46.87 -2.92
C GLY A 91 43.75 46.54 -4.04
N ALA A 92 42.44 46.73 -3.81
CA ALA A 92 41.72 48.02 -3.90
C ALA A 92 41.30 48.29 -5.36
N ALA A 93 40.12 48.78 -5.72
CA ALA A 93 38.88 49.18 -5.05
C ALA A 93 37.82 49.40 -6.16
N GLU A 94 36.55 49.52 -5.77
CA GLU A 94 35.46 50.26 -6.46
C GLU A 94 35.07 49.77 -7.89
N GLY A 95 33.81 49.68 -8.30
CA GLY A 95 32.55 50.25 -7.83
C GLY A 95 31.67 50.48 -9.06
N VAL A 96 30.35 50.54 -8.84
CA VAL A 96 29.30 51.03 -9.75
C VAL A 96 28.68 50.02 -10.72
N ALA A 97 27.36 49.88 -10.53
CA ALA A 97 26.39 49.13 -11.29
C ALA A 97 25.92 49.87 -12.55
N LEU A 98 25.40 49.14 -13.54
CA LEU A 98 24.12 49.46 -14.22
C LEU A 98 23.74 48.35 -15.22
N GLU A 99 22.56 47.80 -14.98
CA GLU A 99 21.48 47.45 -15.91
C GLU A 99 21.76 47.12 -17.40
N ALA A 100 21.09 46.05 -17.82
CA ALA A 100 20.14 46.02 -18.95
C ALA A 100 20.44 45.08 -20.13
N THR A 101 19.36 44.37 -20.49
CA THR A 101 18.89 44.02 -21.85
C THR A 101 19.37 42.76 -22.58
N ARG A 102 18.39 41.84 -22.68
CA ARG A 102 17.77 41.26 -23.89
C ARG A 102 18.58 40.37 -24.87
N LYS A 103 18.06 39.13 -24.98
CA LYS A 103 17.64 38.40 -26.20
C LYS A 103 18.55 38.43 -27.45
N ALA A 104 18.88 37.24 -27.96
CA ALA A 104 18.54 36.75 -29.33
C ALA A 104 19.47 35.56 -29.72
N LEU A 105 18.92 34.36 -29.96
CA LEU A 105 18.56 33.85 -31.29
C LEU A 105 19.77 33.64 -32.24
N LYS A 106 20.17 32.38 -32.48
CA LYS A 106 19.93 31.66 -33.76
C LYS A 106 20.72 30.35 -33.88
N ARG A 107 20.01 29.39 -34.49
CA ARG A 107 20.32 28.02 -34.94
C ARG A 107 21.45 27.99 -36.01
N PRO A 108 21.63 26.86 -36.74
CA PRO A 108 22.19 25.54 -36.40
C PRO A 108 23.37 25.21 -37.36
N VAL A 109 23.89 23.96 -37.40
CA VAL A 109 24.21 23.21 -38.65
C VAL A 109 24.86 21.83 -38.37
N ARG A 110 24.16 20.81 -38.89
CA ARG A 110 24.52 19.48 -39.42
C ARG A 110 25.93 18.87 -39.28
N SER A 111 25.91 17.68 -38.66
CA SER A 111 26.36 16.35 -39.13
C SER A 111 27.77 16.12 -39.67
N ARG A 112 28.45 15.10 -39.14
CA ARG A 112 29.16 14.08 -39.94
C ARG A 112 29.46 12.79 -39.16
N LYS A 113 29.08 11.67 -39.76
CA LYS A 113 29.36 10.28 -39.37
C LYS A 113 30.87 9.97 -39.39
N ARG A 114 31.35 9.14 -38.46
CA ARG A 114 32.48 8.22 -38.68
C ARG A 114 32.26 6.89 -37.95
N LYS A 115 32.79 5.83 -38.59
CA LYS A 115 32.67 4.39 -38.32
C LYS A 115 34.06 3.86 -37.94
N ALA A 116 34.17 2.99 -36.94
CA ALA A 116 35.34 2.13 -36.63
C ALA A 116 34.87 1.06 -35.62
N THR A 117 34.69 -0.22 -36.01
CA THR A 117 35.62 -1.37 -35.95
C THR A 117 35.86 -1.94 -34.55
N ALA A 118 35.67 -3.27 -34.44
CA ALA A 118 35.78 -4.11 -33.26
C ALA A 118 37.25 -4.45 -32.92
N ASP A 119 37.58 -4.56 -31.63
CA ASP A 119 37.92 -5.83 -30.95
C ASP A 119 38.53 -5.64 -29.56
N ASN A 120 38.29 -6.68 -28.74
CA ASN A 120 39.01 -7.16 -27.56
C ASN A 120 38.51 -6.90 -26.12
N LEU A 121 38.22 -8.06 -25.52
CA LEU A 121 37.87 -8.44 -24.15
C LEU A 121 38.85 -7.96 -23.07
N ALA A 122 38.31 -7.67 -21.89
CA ALA A 122 38.81 -8.22 -20.63
C ALA A 122 37.67 -8.32 -19.60
N ALA A 123 37.50 -9.51 -19.05
CA ALA A 123 36.43 -9.90 -18.15
C ALA A 123 36.61 -9.35 -16.72
N SER A 124 35.50 -8.99 -16.08
CA SER A 124 35.37 -9.14 -14.62
C SER A 124 33.97 -9.66 -14.29
N LYS A 125 33.95 -10.85 -13.66
CA LYS A 125 32.78 -11.62 -13.28
C LYS A 125 32.03 -10.94 -12.14
N VAL A 126 30.78 -10.56 -12.37
CA VAL A 126 29.75 -10.49 -11.31
C VAL A 126 28.56 -11.30 -11.81
N ARG A 127 28.30 -12.41 -11.12
CA ARG A 127 27.25 -13.38 -11.46
C ARG A 127 25.94 -12.87 -10.86
N ALA A 128 25.11 -12.21 -11.67
CA ALA A 128 23.73 -11.92 -11.32
C ALA A 128 22.91 -13.23 -11.37
N PRO A 129 22.03 -13.53 -10.39
CA PRO A 129 21.10 -14.62 -10.52
C PRO A 129 20.00 -14.17 -11.48
N HIS A 130 20.11 -14.53 -12.76
CA HIS A 130 18.95 -14.56 -13.64
C HIS A 130 18.02 -15.67 -13.13
N ARG A 131 17.08 -15.31 -12.25
CA ARG A 131 15.92 -16.15 -11.98
C ARG A 131 15.04 -16.04 -13.23
N ALA A 132 14.87 -17.17 -13.91
CA ALA A 132 13.98 -17.25 -15.05
C ALA A 132 12.59 -16.74 -14.64
N MET A 133 11.93 -16.01 -15.55
CA MET A 133 10.46 -15.95 -15.61
C MET A 133 9.90 -17.32 -15.21
N PRO A 134 8.74 -17.44 -14.53
CA PRO A 134 8.05 -18.72 -14.46
C PRO A 134 7.88 -19.18 -15.90
N SER A 135 8.73 -20.10 -16.31
CA SER A 135 8.79 -20.44 -17.70
C SER A 135 7.50 -21.19 -17.91
N LEU A 136 6.61 -20.64 -18.71
CA LEU A 136 5.57 -21.39 -19.43
C LEU A 136 6.23 -22.37 -20.42
N VAL A 137 7.32 -23.02 -20.00
CA VAL A 137 7.92 -24.16 -20.68
C VAL A 137 7.01 -25.31 -20.35
N LEU A 138 6.09 -25.51 -21.28
CA LEU A 138 5.32 -26.73 -21.46
C LEU A 138 6.31 -27.81 -21.91
N THR A 139 7.03 -28.40 -20.98
CA THR A 139 7.71 -29.67 -21.22
C THR A 139 7.02 -30.73 -20.40
N ASP A 140 6.24 -31.56 -21.11
CA ASP A 140 5.79 -32.83 -20.58
C ASP A 140 7.05 -33.68 -20.34
N ALA A 141 7.42 -33.83 -19.07
CA ALA A 141 8.58 -34.61 -18.69
C ALA A 141 8.16 -36.07 -18.44
N GLN A 142 8.40 -36.94 -19.43
CA GLN A 142 8.71 -38.37 -19.25
C GLN A 142 9.25 -38.98 -20.56
N GLY A 143 10.55 -39.36 -20.60
CA GLY A 143 11.13 -40.25 -21.61
C GLY A 143 12.52 -39.87 -22.15
N ASP A 144 13.50 -40.77 -22.00
CA ASP A 144 14.94 -40.68 -22.35
C ASP A 144 15.28 -40.53 -23.87
N PRO A 145 16.51 -40.14 -24.26
CA PRO A 145 16.83 -39.54 -25.55
C PRO A 145 17.43 -40.50 -26.58
N LYS A 146 16.92 -40.49 -27.83
CA LYS A 146 17.73 -40.80 -29.04
C LYS A 146 17.25 -40.01 -30.27
N GLN A 147 18.18 -39.24 -30.83
CA GLN A 147 18.38 -38.85 -32.25
C GLN A 147 17.16 -38.63 -33.16
N GLN A 148 16.98 -37.41 -33.70
CA GLN A 148 17.32 -37.11 -35.11
C GLN A 148 17.01 -35.66 -35.51
N SER A 149 17.88 -35.17 -36.40
CA SER A 149 17.85 -33.93 -37.17
C SER A 149 16.62 -33.78 -38.07
N GLY A 150 16.06 -32.57 -38.13
CA GLY A 150 15.13 -32.16 -39.18
C GLY A 150 14.45 -30.84 -38.84
N ILE A 151 14.70 -29.79 -39.64
CA ILE A 151 13.88 -28.56 -39.62
C ILE A 151 12.53 -28.94 -40.24
N GLY A 152 11.58 -29.27 -39.39
CA GLY A 152 10.20 -29.53 -39.73
C GLY A 152 9.33 -29.00 -38.60
N ASN A 153 8.30 -28.24 -38.94
CA ASN A 153 7.24 -27.81 -38.03
C ASN A 153 6.68 -29.05 -37.32
N VAL A 154 7.11 -29.29 -36.08
CA VAL A 154 6.47 -30.26 -35.20
C VAL A 154 5.22 -29.56 -34.66
N ALA A 155 4.11 -29.68 -35.39
CA ALA A 155 2.80 -29.41 -34.82
C ALA A 155 2.62 -30.38 -33.64
N SER A 156 2.58 -29.85 -32.41
CA SER A 156 2.34 -30.69 -31.23
C SER A 156 0.98 -31.39 -31.35
N GLU A 157 0.90 -32.68 -31.04
CA GLU A 157 -0.31 -33.52 -31.15
C GLU A 157 -1.48 -33.13 -30.22
N THR A 158 -1.39 -32.01 -29.49
CA THR A 158 -2.33 -31.67 -28.40
C THR A 158 -3.24 -30.47 -28.70
N CYS A 159 -3.25 -29.98 -29.94
CA CYS A 159 -4.16 -28.93 -30.39
C CYS A 159 -5.05 -29.48 -31.52
N PRO A 160 -6.37 -29.26 -31.50
CA PRO A 160 -7.21 -28.67 -30.44
C PRO A 160 -7.46 -29.60 -29.23
N PRO A 161 -7.85 -29.08 -28.04
CA PRO A 161 -8.17 -27.67 -27.76
C PRO A 161 -6.91 -26.79 -27.62
N HIS A 162 -6.96 -25.57 -28.20
CA HIS A 162 -5.85 -24.63 -28.10
C HIS A 162 -5.79 -23.99 -26.70
N PRO A 163 -4.62 -23.98 -26.03
CA PRO A 163 -4.48 -23.45 -24.67
C PRO A 163 -4.61 -21.93 -24.60
N GLY A 164 -4.26 -21.21 -25.67
CA GLY A 164 -4.24 -19.76 -25.72
C GLY A 164 -3.57 -19.25 -27.00
N PHE A 165 -3.64 -17.94 -27.19
CA PHE A 165 -3.16 -17.23 -28.36
C PHE A 165 -2.36 -16.01 -27.95
N LEU A 166 -1.27 -15.75 -28.67
CA LEU A 166 -0.45 -14.55 -28.56
C LEU A 166 -0.46 -13.88 -29.92
N ARG A 167 -1.02 -12.67 -30.01
CA ARG A 167 -1.20 -11.94 -31.31
C ARG A 167 -1.94 -12.79 -32.36
N GLY A 168 -2.94 -13.55 -31.93
CA GLY A 168 -3.72 -14.43 -32.80
C GLY A 168 -3.03 -15.73 -33.21
N LEU A 169 -1.84 -16.05 -32.70
CA LEU A 169 -1.15 -17.32 -32.95
C LEU A 169 -1.21 -18.21 -31.73
N CYS A 170 -1.58 -19.48 -31.89
CA CYS A 170 -1.65 -20.43 -30.79
C CYS A 170 -0.27 -20.57 -30.13
N ILE A 171 -0.19 -20.35 -28.81
CA ILE A 171 1.07 -20.39 -28.06
C ILE A 171 1.74 -21.79 -28.02
N ARG A 172 1.03 -22.83 -28.49
CA ARG A 172 1.53 -24.21 -28.52
C ARG A 172 1.80 -24.71 -29.94
N CYS A 173 0.85 -24.58 -30.86
CA CYS A 173 0.97 -25.14 -32.21
C CYS A 173 1.23 -24.11 -33.32
N GLY A 174 1.18 -22.80 -33.01
CA GLY A 174 1.37 -21.72 -33.98
C GLY A 174 0.19 -21.52 -34.95
N GLU A 175 -0.89 -22.30 -34.84
CA GLU A 175 -2.08 -22.13 -35.67
C GLU A 175 -2.79 -20.80 -35.39
N LEU A 176 -3.31 -20.15 -36.43
CA LEU A 176 -4.03 -18.88 -36.33
C LEU A 176 -5.37 -19.07 -35.61
N GLN A 177 -5.69 -18.16 -34.72
CA GLN A 177 -7.00 -18.07 -34.07
C GLN A 177 -8.07 -17.90 -35.14
N LYS A 178 -9.01 -18.84 -35.19
CA LYS A 178 -10.19 -18.70 -36.04
C LYS A 178 -11.05 -17.59 -35.43
N VAL A 179 -11.41 -16.60 -36.24
CA VAL A 179 -12.35 -15.56 -35.86
C VAL A 179 -13.71 -16.23 -35.75
N GLU A 180 -14.18 -16.51 -34.53
CA GLU A 180 -15.57 -16.92 -34.31
C GLU A 180 -16.45 -15.67 -34.41
N ASP A 181 -17.53 -15.73 -35.18
CA ASP A 181 -18.50 -14.64 -35.30
C ASP A 181 -19.07 -14.33 -33.91
N SER A 182 -18.76 -13.14 -33.37
CA SER A 182 -19.13 -12.65 -32.03
C SER A 182 -20.64 -12.39 -31.83
N SER A 183 -21.51 -13.09 -32.54
CA SER A 183 -22.96 -12.87 -32.59
C SER A 183 -23.78 -13.78 -31.68
N ALA A 184 -23.15 -14.58 -30.82
CA ALA A 184 -23.84 -15.32 -29.75
C ALA A 184 -23.46 -14.72 -28.39
N GLY A 185 -24.44 -14.19 -27.65
CA GLY A 185 -24.30 -13.57 -26.33
C GLY A 185 -23.92 -14.53 -25.19
N GLY A 186 -22.92 -15.39 -25.40
CA GLY A 186 -22.32 -16.26 -24.39
C GLY A 186 -21.11 -15.60 -23.72
N GLU A 187 -20.74 -16.10 -22.54
CA GLU A 187 -19.54 -15.64 -21.86
C GLU A 187 -18.27 -15.86 -22.71
N PRO A 188 -17.28 -14.94 -22.63
CA PRO A 188 -16.02 -15.08 -23.35
C PRO A 188 -15.30 -16.38 -22.95
N ARG A 189 -14.80 -17.13 -23.94
CA ARG A 189 -14.08 -18.41 -23.74
C ARG A 189 -12.61 -18.25 -23.35
N SER A 190 -12.05 -17.05 -23.54
CA SER A 190 -10.67 -16.70 -23.18
C SER A 190 -10.61 -15.64 -22.08
N ILE A 191 -9.49 -15.61 -21.36
CA ILE A 191 -9.11 -14.58 -20.39
C ILE A 191 -7.87 -13.88 -20.94
N SER A 192 -7.89 -12.54 -20.93
CA SER A 192 -6.73 -11.73 -21.30
C SER A 192 -5.78 -11.62 -20.12
N MET A 193 -4.54 -12.09 -20.29
CA MET A 193 -3.51 -12.11 -19.24
C MET A 193 -2.51 -10.97 -19.46
N ARG A 194 -3.03 -9.74 -19.54
CA ARG A 194 -2.28 -8.56 -20.00
C ARG A 194 -1.07 -8.22 -19.15
N TYR A 195 -1.14 -8.51 -17.85
CA TYR A 195 -0.03 -8.27 -16.93
C TYR A 195 1.22 -9.07 -17.27
N LEU A 196 1.05 -10.28 -17.87
CA LEU A 196 2.14 -11.09 -18.40
C LEU A 196 2.56 -10.61 -19.79
N HIS A 197 1.59 -10.37 -20.68
CA HIS A 197 1.82 -9.80 -22.01
C HIS A 197 0.52 -9.22 -22.59
N SER A 198 0.58 -8.03 -23.20
CA SER A 198 -0.59 -7.26 -23.67
C SER A 198 -1.53 -8.03 -24.61
N ASP A 199 -0.95 -8.85 -25.50
CA ASP A 199 -1.68 -9.57 -26.54
C ASP A 199 -1.92 -11.05 -26.21
N LEU A 200 -1.76 -11.44 -24.93
CA LEU A 200 -1.91 -12.83 -24.49
C LEU A 200 -3.35 -13.12 -24.05
N GLU A 201 -3.97 -14.08 -24.73
CA GLU A 201 -5.27 -14.64 -24.38
C GLU A 201 -5.12 -16.12 -24.06
N ILE A 202 -5.71 -16.59 -22.96
CA ILE A 202 -5.64 -17.98 -22.53
C ILE A 202 -7.05 -18.54 -22.39
N ASN A 203 -7.28 -19.76 -22.86
CA ASN A 203 -8.54 -20.46 -22.68
C ASN A 203 -8.87 -20.62 -21.18
N LYS A 204 -10.12 -20.35 -20.78
CA LYS A 204 -10.58 -20.43 -19.37
C LYS A 204 -10.28 -21.78 -18.71
N GLU A 205 -10.47 -22.90 -19.40
CA GLU A 205 -10.19 -24.23 -18.86
C GLU A 205 -8.69 -24.43 -18.64
N TYR A 206 -7.88 -23.96 -19.60
CA TYR A 206 -6.44 -24.01 -19.48
C TYR A 206 -5.92 -23.11 -18.34
N VAL A 207 -6.52 -21.93 -18.14
CA VAL A 207 -6.24 -21.09 -16.97
C VAL A 207 -6.55 -21.82 -15.67
N ARG A 208 -7.69 -22.54 -15.58
CA ARG A 208 -8.01 -23.36 -14.40
C ARG A 208 -6.94 -24.40 -14.12
N GLU A 209 -6.51 -25.15 -15.15
CA GLU A 209 -5.43 -26.13 -15.00
C GLU A 209 -4.12 -25.47 -14.54
N LEU A 210 -3.74 -24.33 -15.14
CA LEU A 210 -2.55 -23.58 -14.75
C LEU A 210 -2.60 -23.14 -13.29
N LYS A 211 -3.75 -22.61 -12.83
CA LYS A 211 -3.96 -22.20 -11.43
C LYS A 211 -3.77 -23.38 -10.47
N LEU A 212 -4.32 -24.56 -10.80
CA LEU A 212 -4.18 -25.76 -9.97
C LEU A 212 -2.74 -26.30 -9.94
N ARG A 213 -2.06 -26.34 -11.09
CA ARG A 213 -0.66 -26.78 -11.19
C ARG A 213 0.25 -25.85 -10.41
N GLU A 214 0.05 -24.53 -10.52
CA GLU A 214 0.86 -23.54 -9.82
C GLU A 214 0.63 -23.58 -8.30
N ALA A 215 -0.62 -23.69 -7.86
CA ALA A 215 -0.93 -23.89 -6.44
C ALA A 215 -0.26 -25.15 -5.90
N SER A 216 -0.32 -26.27 -6.63
CA SER A 216 0.36 -27.52 -6.25
C SER A 216 1.88 -27.35 -6.15
N ARG A 217 2.48 -26.63 -7.10
CA ARG A 217 3.92 -26.31 -7.12
C ARG A 217 4.33 -25.47 -5.92
N LEU A 218 3.57 -24.43 -5.58
CA LEU A 218 3.84 -23.56 -4.44
C LEU A 218 3.66 -24.31 -3.11
N ILE A 219 2.59 -25.10 -2.97
CA ILE A 219 2.35 -25.93 -1.78
C ILE A 219 3.49 -26.93 -1.56
N ALA A 220 4.00 -27.57 -2.62
CA ALA A 220 5.16 -28.44 -2.54
C ALA A 220 6.43 -27.72 -2.04
N GLN A 221 6.54 -26.42 -2.32
CA GLN A 221 7.62 -25.54 -1.81
C GLN A 221 7.32 -24.95 -0.43
N LYS A 222 6.23 -25.37 0.22
CA LYS A 222 5.69 -24.78 1.45
C LYS A 222 5.45 -23.27 1.31
N LYS A 223 4.89 -22.86 0.17
CA LYS A 223 4.51 -21.48 -0.12
C LYS A 223 3.03 -21.35 -0.46
N LEU A 224 2.48 -20.19 -0.13
CA LEU A 224 1.17 -19.71 -0.57
C LEU A 224 1.36 -18.50 -1.50
N THR A 225 0.28 -17.92 -2.01
CA THR A 225 0.33 -16.65 -2.76
C THR A 225 -0.10 -15.50 -1.85
N LEU A 226 0.62 -14.37 -1.88
CA LEU A 226 0.24 -13.15 -1.20
C LEU A 226 0.18 -11.99 -2.19
N VAL A 227 -1.00 -11.38 -2.30
CA VAL A 227 -1.26 -10.23 -3.16
C VAL A 227 -1.24 -8.97 -2.31
N PHE A 228 -0.42 -7.99 -2.68
CA PHE A 228 -0.37 -6.68 -2.06
C PHE A 228 -1.08 -5.64 -2.92
N ASP A 229 -1.93 -4.86 -2.28
CA ASP A 229 -2.23 -3.52 -2.77
C ASP A 229 -1.06 -2.55 -2.48
N LEU A 230 -1.04 -1.38 -3.14
CA LEU A 230 -0.01 -0.37 -2.99
C LEU A 230 -0.49 0.81 -2.12
N ASP A 231 -1.43 1.60 -2.64
CA ASP A 231 -1.83 2.89 -2.07
C ASP A 231 -2.61 2.71 -0.77
N HIS A 232 -2.20 3.39 0.29
CA HIS A 232 -2.71 3.22 1.65
C HIS A 232 -2.45 1.85 2.29
N THR A 233 -1.85 0.91 1.54
CA THR A 233 -1.45 -0.41 2.02
C THR A 233 0.05 -0.45 2.35
N LEU A 234 0.92 -0.32 1.34
CA LEU A 234 2.38 -0.33 1.46
C LEU A 234 3.03 1.05 1.34
N LEU A 235 2.30 2.03 0.81
CA LEU A 235 2.79 3.39 0.59
C LEU A 235 1.64 4.38 0.58
N ASN A 236 1.96 5.66 0.63
CA ASN A 236 1.03 6.74 0.35
C ASN A 236 1.69 7.75 -0.58
N SER A 237 0.96 8.23 -1.58
CA SER A 237 1.45 9.17 -2.58
C SER A 237 0.59 10.43 -2.61
N SER A 238 1.20 11.56 -2.98
CA SER A 238 0.52 12.84 -3.18
C SER A 238 1.12 13.54 -4.40
N HIS A 239 0.28 14.14 -5.25
CA HIS A 239 0.80 14.97 -6.33
C HIS A 239 1.47 16.21 -5.75
N LYS A 240 2.51 16.69 -6.45
CA LYS A 240 3.25 17.90 -6.08
C LYS A 240 2.35 19.13 -5.92
N LYS A 241 1.29 19.24 -6.73
CA LYS A 241 0.32 20.35 -6.65
C LYS A 241 -0.51 20.36 -5.37
N ASP A 242 -0.63 19.20 -4.70
CA ASP A 242 -1.40 19.04 -3.46
C ASP A 242 -0.53 19.20 -2.21
N ILE A 243 0.79 19.36 -2.39
CA ILE A 243 1.74 19.72 -1.34
C ILE A 243 1.79 21.24 -1.23
N THR A 244 1.45 21.76 -0.04
CA THR A 244 1.40 23.20 0.23
C THR A 244 2.74 23.72 0.79
N GLU A 245 2.88 25.04 0.85
CA GLU A 245 4.04 25.69 1.48
C GLU A 245 4.20 25.32 2.97
N LYS A 246 3.11 24.93 3.64
CA LYS A 246 3.13 24.49 5.05
C LYS A 246 3.66 23.05 5.19
N ASP A 247 3.48 22.23 4.16
CA ASP A 247 3.89 20.82 4.17
C ASP A 247 5.39 20.66 3.90
N MET A 248 5.97 21.55 3.08
CA MET A 248 7.38 21.48 2.68
C MET A 248 8.37 21.44 3.85
N PRO A 249 8.28 22.33 4.87
CA PRO A 249 9.18 22.24 6.04
C PRO A 249 9.05 20.92 6.82
N LEU A 250 7.86 20.31 6.82
CA LEU A 250 7.64 19.01 7.47
C LEU A 250 8.31 17.87 6.68
N LEU A 251 8.23 17.92 5.35
CA LEU A 251 8.93 16.97 4.48
C LEU A 251 10.45 17.11 4.60
N ASP A 252 10.96 18.34 4.66
CA ASP A 252 12.39 18.61 4.87
C ASP A 252 12.87 18.05 6.22
N GLU A 253 12.04 18.13 7.27
CA GLU A 253 12.34 17.51 8.58
C GLU A 253 12.44 15.98 8.47
N VAL A 254 11.56 15.34 7.71
CA VAL A 254 11.61 13.88 7.46
C VAL A 254 12.88 13.51 6.69
N VAL A 255 13.22 14.25 5.64
CA VAL A 255 14.45 14.04 4.86
C VAL A 255 15.69 14.22 5.74
N ALA A 256 15.73 15.26 6.58
CA ALA A 256 16.84 15.51 7.49
C ALA A 256 17.04 14.34 8.47
N LYS A 257 15.95 13.83 9.05
CA LYS A 257 15.97 12.64 9.93
C LYS A 257 16.51 11.40 9.22
N GLU A 258 16.09 11.14 7.99
CA GLU A 258 16.61 10.01 7.20
C GLU A 258 18.12 10.16 6.90
N VAL A 259 18.56 11.37 6.55
CA VAL A 259 19.99 11.67 6.30
C VAL A 259 20.83 11.48 7.58
N GLU A 260 20.33 11.90 8.74
CA GLU A 260 21.01 11.66 10.02
C GLU A 260 21.18 10.17 10.32
N VAL A 261 20.14 9.37 10.06
CA VAL A 261 20.21 7.91 10.17
C VAL A 261 21.30 7.34 9.26
N PHE A 262 21.36 7.76 7.99
CA PHE A 262 22.38 7.28 7.04
C PHE A 262 23.79 7.66 7.48
N ARG A 263 24.01 8.92 7.91
CA ARG A 263 25.29 9.37 8.48
C ARG A 263 25.68 8.54 9.71
N GLY A 264 24.71 8.14 10.53
CA GLY A 264 24.92 7.27 11.68
C GLY A 264 25.46 5.87 11.32
N PHE A 265 25.05 5.32 10.17
CA PHE A 265 25.60 4.07 9.64
C PHE A 265 26.97 4.28 9.00
N GLU A 266 27.14 5.34 8.21
CA GLU A 266 28.43 5.68 7.57
C GLU A 266 29.54 5.89 8.60
N THR A 267 29.28 6.66 9.65
CA THR A 267 30.25 6.91 10.75
C THR A 267 30.67 5.64 11.48
N LYS A 268 29.83 4.60 11.46
CA LYS A 268 30.13 3.27 12.03
C LYS A 268 30.71 2.29 11.01
N ASN A 269 30.99 2.72 9.77
CA ASN A 269 31.38 1.86 8.64
C ASN A 269 30.41 0.69 8.41
N MET A 270 29.12 0.93 8.60
CA MET A 270 28.06 -0.05 8.39
C MET A 270 27.29 0.25 7.11
N THR A 271 26.80 -0.80 6.45
CA THR A 271 25.89 -0.65 5.31
C THR A 271 24.53 -0.18 5.82
N VAL A 272 23.96 0.85 5.17
CA VAL A 272 22.57 1.26 5.43
C VAL A 272 21.64 0.08 5.09
N PRO A 273 20.79 -0.36 6.02
CA PRO A 273 19.85 -1.44 5.74
C PRO A 273 18.91 -1.08 4.56
N PRO A 274 18.59 -2.03 3.67
CA PRO A 274 17.57 -1.81 2.66
C PRO A 274 16.24 -1.35 3.26
N GLY A 275 15.55 -0.46 2.56
CA GLY A 275 14.30 0.14 3.05
C GLY A 275 14.45 1.20 4.13
N SER A 276 15.67 1.67 4.44
CA SER A 276 15.88 2.77 5.40
C SER A 276 15.43 4.14 4.87
N GLN A 277 15.47 4.36 3.55
CA GLN A 277 14.86 5.54 2.92
C GLN A 277 13.38 5.25 2.64
N THR A 278 12.50 6.14 3.06
CA THR A 278 11.06 5.96 2.93
C THR A 278 10.36 7.12 2.24
N LEU A 279 10.92 8.33 2.24
CA LEU A 279 10.35 9.47 1.54
C LEU A 279 11.06 9.76 0.21
N PHE A 280 10.29 9.89 -0.86
CA PHE A 280 10.77 10.09 -2.23
C PHE A 280 10.00 11.21 -2.94
N HIS A 281 10.71 12.00 -3.75
CA HIS A 281 10.14 12.96 -4.68
C HIS A 281 10.46 12.55 -6.12
N LEU A 282 9.45 12.01 -6.81
CA LEU A 282 9.52 11.53 -8.19
C LEU A 282 9.19 12.69 -9.14
N GLN A 283 10.22 13.44 -9.53
CA GLN A 283 10.05 14.67 -10.32
C GLN A 283 9.38 14.42 -11.70
N HIS A 284 9.69 13.30 -12.35
CA HIS A 284 9.20 12.97 -13.70
C HIS A 284 7.70 12.67 -13.75
N ILE A 285 7.09 12.26 -12.63
CA ILE A 285 5.64 12.08 -12.50
C ILE A 285 5.00 13.09 -11.53
N GLN A 286 5.76 14.11 -11.12
CA GLN A 286 5.34 15.19 -10.22
C GLN A 286 4.67 14.69 -8.93
N MET A 287 5.32 13.75 -8.24
CA MET A 287 4.72 13.05 -7.10
C MET A 287 5.68 12.94 -5.93
N TRP A 288 5.14 13.09 -4.72
CA TRP A 288 5.79 12.69 -3.49
C TRP A 288 5.21 11.35 -3.05
N THR A 289 6.07 10.43 -2.65
CA THR A 289 5.68 9.09 -2.20
C THR A 289 6.40 8.77 -0.91
N LYS A 290 5.63 8.32 0.08
CA LYS A 290 6.12 7.80 1.34
C LYS A 290 5.85 6.30 1.41
N LEU A 291 6.90 5.50 1.54
CA LEU A 291 6.79 4.07 1.81
C LEU A 291 6.43 3.87 3.28
N ARG A 292 5.49 2.96 3.54
CA ARG A 292 4.97 2.69 4.88
C ARG A 292 6.08 2.07 5.76
N PRO A 293 6.27 2.54 7.00
CA PRO A 293 7.28 1.98 7.89
C PRO A 293 7.18 0.45 7.98
N TYR A 294 8.33 -0.22 8.02
CA TYR A 294 8.46 -1.69 8.09
C TYR A 294 8.13 -2.47 6.80
N TYR A 295 7.80 -1.82 5.68
CA TYR A 295 7.47 -2.52 4.42
C TYR A 295 8.54 -3.53 3.99
N HIS A 296 9.83 -3.15 4.01
CA HIS A 296 10.90 -4.00 3.50
C HIS A 296 11.05 -5.28 4.30
N GLN A 297 10.94 -5.20 5.64
CA GLN A 297 11.00 -6.38 6.50
C GLN A 297 9.79 -7.30 6.26
N VAL A 298 8.60 -6.75 6.01
CA VAL A 298 7.43 -7.54 5.64
C VAL A 298 7.66 -8.25 4.31
N LEU A 299 8.15 -7.58 3.28
CA LEU A 299 8.45 -8.20 1.99
C LEU A 299 9.52 -9.29 2.12
N GLU A 300 10.61 -9.01 2.84
CA GLU A 300 11.69 -9.97 3.07
C GLU A 300 11.17 -11.24 3.77
N GLU A 301 10.44 -11.08 4.87
CA GLU A 301 9.94 -12.22 5.64
C GLU A 301 8.79 -12.94 4.94
N ALA A 302 7.88 -12.21 4.27
CA ALA A 302 6.79 -12.80 3.51
C ALA A 302 7.32 -13.56 2.30
N SER A 303 8.36 -13.09 1.60
CA SER A 303 8.93 -13.76 0.43
C SER A 303 9.48 -15.17 0.74
N LYS A 304 9.76 -15.48 2.02
CA LYS A 304 10.18 -16.81 2.47
C LYS A 304 9.01 -17.80 2.53
N LEU A 305 7.80 -17.28 2.75
CA LEU A 305 6.58 -18.05 3.03
C LEU A 305 5.55 -17.98 1.89
N PHE A 306 5.67 -16.96 1.04
CA PHE A 306 4.71 -16.66 -0.01
C PHE A 306 5.42 -16.41 -1.34
N ASP A 307 4.68 -16.54 -2.42
CA ASP A 307 4.96 -15.94 -3.73
C ASP A 307 4.23 -14.60 -3.79
N LEU A 308 4.97 -13.51 -4.04
CA LEU A 308 4.47 -12.15 -3.84
C LEU A 308 4.02 -11.53 -5.16
N HIS A 309 2.85 -10.90 -5.14
CA HIS A 309 2.21 -10.26 -6.28
C HIS A 309 1.77 -8.85 -5.88
N VAL A 310 1.77 -7.92 -6.83
CA VAL A 310 1.15 -6.60 -6.68
C VAL A 310 -0.15 -6.57 -7.48
N TYR A 311 -1.23 -6.08 -6.88
CA TYR A 311 -2.47 -5.75 -7.57
C TYR A 311 -2.97 -4.39 -7.10
N THR A 312 -2.81 -3.37 -7.94
CA THR A 312 -3.23 -1.99 -7.67
C THR A 312 -4.29 -1.51 -8.67
N MET A 313 -5.14 -0.57 -8.23
CA MET A 313 -6.02 0.21 -9.11
C MET A 313 -5.32 1.43 -9.74
N GLY A 314 -4.01 1.59 -9.52
CA GLY A 314 -3.18 2.55 -10.25
C GLY A 314 -2.91 2.13 -11.70
N GLU A 315 -2.63 3.11 -12.55
CA GLU A 315 -2.20 2.86 -13.93
C GLU A 315 -0.83 2.17 -13.97
N ARG A 316 -0.54 1.44 -15.05
CA ARG A 316 0.69 0.64 -15.16
C ARG A 316 1.97 1.44 -14.94
N GLY A 317 2.07 2.63 -15.55
CA GLY A 317 3.25 3.48 -15.39
C GLY A 317 3.48 3.91 -13.93
N TYR A 318 2.40 4.17 -13.19
CA TYR A 318 2.49 4.46 -11.75
C TYR A 318 2.92 3.23 -10.96
N ALA A 319 2.28 2.08 -11.20
CA ALA A 319 2.58 0.83 -10.50
C ALA A 319 4.05 0.42 -10.66
N GLU A 320 4.60 0.51 -11.87
CA GLU A 320 6.00 0.20 -12.14
C GLU A 320 6.96 1.15 -11.41
N GLU A 321 6.64 2.44 -11.30
CA GLU A 321 7.45 3.39 -10.54
C GLU A 321 7.41 3.11 -9.03
N MET A 322 6.24 2.78 -8.49
CA MET A 322 6.09 2.42 -7.07
C MET A 322 6.83 1.13 -6.73
N VAL A 323 6.73 0.11 -7.59
CA VAL A 323 7.44 -1.15 -7.39
C VAL A 323 8.94 -0.96 -7.48
N LYS A 324 9.45 -0.06 -8.34
CA LYS A 324 10.90 0.28 -8.34
C LYS A 324 11.38 0.88 -7.02
N LEU A 325 10.52 1.57 -6.27
CA LEU A 325 10.86 2.07 -4.93
C LEU A 325 10.85 0.95 -3.88
N LEU A 326 9.87 0.03 -3.96
CA LEU A 326 9.69 -1.06 -3.00
C LEU A 326 10.67 -2.23 -3.21
N ASP A 327 10.97 -2.55 -4.48
CA ASP A 327 11.73 -3.72 -4.93
C ASP A 327 12.67 -3.36 -6.10
N PRO A 328 13.73 -2.54 -5.86
CA PRO A 328 14.59 -2.04 -6.94
C PRO A 328 15.32 -3.12 -7.73
N ASP A 329 15.61 -4.27 -7.12
CA ASP A 329 16.32 -5.40 -7.72
C ASP A 329 15.40 -6.50 -8.24
N LYS A 330 14.07 -6.29 -8.15
CA LYS A 330 13.03 -7.24 -8.54
C LYS A 330 13.11 -8.59 -7.80
N SER A 331 13.68 -8.61 -6.60
CA SER A 331 13.86 -9.84 -5.82
C SER A 331 12.56 -10.34 -5.18
N PHE A 332 11.58 -9.45 -4.97
CA PHE A 332 10.32 -9.78 -4.31
C PHE A 332 9.19 -10.08 -5.31
N PHE A 333 8.90 -9.15 -6.22
CA PHE A 333 7.73 -9.22 -7.10
C PHE A 333 8.06 -9.69 -8.51
N GLY A 334 9.32 -9.56 -8.96
CA GLY A 334 9.69 -9.89 -10.34
C GLY A 334 8.87 -9.07 -11.34
N ASP A 335 8.05 -9.76 -12.13
CA ASP A 335 7.11 -9.16 -13.08
C ASP A 335 5.63 -9.41 -12.71
N HIS A 336 5.35 -9.85 -11.48
CA HIS A 336 4.01 -10.14 -10.96
C HIS A 336 3.27 -8.85 -10.52
N ILE A 337 3.04 -7.95 -11.47
CA ILE A 337 2.40 -6.64 -11.24
C ILE A 337 1.12 -6.54 -12.07
N VAL A 338 -0.03 -6.56 -11.41
CA VAL A 338 -1.35 -6.30 -12.00
C VAL A 338 -1.73 -4.84 -11.74
N SER A 339 -1.88 -4.06 -12.80
CA SER A 339 -2.35 -2.68 -12.74
C SER A 339 -3.84 -2.58 -13.12
N LYS A 340 -4.42 -1.39 -12.99
CA LYS A 340 -5.79 -1.11 -13.47
C LYS A 340 -5.99 -1.49 -14.93
N ASN A 341 -4.97 -1.30 -15.77
CA ASN A 341 -5.03 -1.60 -17.21
C ASN A 341 -5.10 -3.11 -17.50
N ASP A 342 -4.68 -3.93 -16.53
CA ASP A 342 -4.64 -5.38 -16.61
C ASP A 342 -5.87 -6.06 -15.97
N SER A 343 -6.63 -5.30 -15.16
CA SER A 343 -7.85 -5.76 -14.48
C SER A 343 -8.99 -6.02 -15.45
N THR A 344 -9.83 -7.03 -15.17
CA THR A 344 -11.05 -7.30 -15.95
C THR A 344 -12.16 -6.29 -15.70
N SER A 345 -12.06 -5.52 -14.61
CA SER A 345 -12.94 -4.40 -14.29
C SER A 345 -12.16 -3.15 -13.89
N ASN A 346 -12.69 -1.98 -14.25
CA ASN A 346 -12.12 -0.67 -13.92
C ASN A 346 -12.38 -0.21 -12.48
N SER A 347 -13.27 -0.89 -11.75
CA SER A 347 -13.71 -0.49 -10.40
C SER A 347 -13.56 -1.56 -9.32
N VAL A 348 -13.31 -2.82 -9.71
CA VAL A 348 -13.14 -3.95 -8.77
C VAL A 348 -11.93 -4.79 -9.16
N LYS A 349 -11.37 -5.50 -8.17
CA LYS A 349 -10.29 -6.49 -8.33
C LYS A 349 -10.88 -7.89 -8.28
N ASP A 350 -10.35 -8.80 -9.10
CA ASP A 350 -10.72 -10.22 -9.11
C ASP A 350 -9.46 -11.08 -9.24
N LEU A 351 -9.43 -12.23 -8.58
CA LEU A 351 -8.33 -13.20 -8.71
C LEU A 351 -8.35 -13.93 -10.06
N ASP A 352 -9.29 -13.63 -10.96
CA ASP A 352 -9.43 -14.18 -12.30
C ASP A 352 -8.15 -14.07 -13.14
N VAL A 353 -7.45 -12.94 -13.09
CA VAL A 353 -6.18 -12.68 -13.79
C VAL A 353 -4.96 -13.30 -13.10
N LEU A 354 -5.02 -13.60 -11.81
CA LEU A 354 -3.87 -14.16 -11.08
C LEU A 354 -3.80 -15.69 -11.21
N ILE A 355 -2.59 -16.22 -11.44
CA ILE A 355 -2.33 -17.67 -11.43
C ILE A 355 -2.21 -18.14 -9.97
N GLY A 356 -3.35 -18.37 -9.32
CA GLY A 356 -3.46 -18.92 -7.98
C GLY A 356 -4.87 -19.42 -7.70
N THR A 357 -5.02 -20.31 -6.71
CA THR A 357 -6.34 -20.77 -6.26
C THR A 357 -6.79 -19.97 -5.04
N GLU A 358 -8.08 -19.64 -4.93
CA GLU A 358 -8.61 -18.90 -3.77
C GLU A 358 -8.30 -19.59 -2.43
N LYS A 359 -8.21 -20.93 -2.42
CA LYS A 359 -7.84 -21.70 -1.22
C LYS A 359 -6.42 -21.43 -0.72
N SER A 360 -5.55 -20.88 -1.55
CA SER A 360 -4.12 -20.71 -1.28
C SER A 360 -3.61 -19.27 -1.48
N VAL A 361 -4.52 -18.30 -1.61
CA VAL A 361 -4.21 -16.89 -1.86
C VAL A 361 -4.70 -16.03 -0.68
N LEU A 362 -3.81 -15.23 -0.12
CA LEU A 362 -4.16 -14.14 0.80
C LEU A 362 -3.97 -12.79 0.10
N ILE A 363 -4.78 -11.82 0.51
CA ILE A 363 -4.77 -10.46 -0.04
C ILE A 363 -4.55 -9.49 1.11
N LEU A 364 -3.55 -8.61 1.00
CA LEU A 364 -3.34 -7.48 1.89
C LEU A 364 -3.78 -6.21 1.18
N ASP A 365 -4.88 -5.61 1.64
CA ASP A 365 -5.52 -4.46 0.99
C ASP A 365 -6.28 -3.64 2.05
N ASP A 366 -6.25 -2.32 1.97
CA ASP A 366 -6.98 -1.43 2.87
C ASP A 366 -8.48 -1.32 2.53
N SER A 367 -8.88 -1.79 1.35
CA SER A 367 -10.20 -1.60 0.77
C SER A 367 -10.87 -2.93 0.41
N PRO A 368 -11.37 -3.74 1.39
CA PRO A 368 -12.01 -5.02 1.10
C PRO A 368 -13.17 -4.95 0.11
N LYS A 369 -13.83 -3.79 0.03
CA LYS A 369 -14.94 -3.51 -0.92
C LYS A 369 -14.57 -3.70 -2.38
N VAL A 370 -13.30 -3.49 -2.77
CA VAL A 370 -12.89 -3.70 -4.17
C VAL A 370 -12.77 -5.18 -4.53
N TRP A 371 -12.79 -6.07 -3.53
CA TRP A 371 -12.69 -7.53 -3.67
C TRP A 371 -14.04 -8.24 -3.43
N HIS A 372 -15.12 -7.78 -4.09
CA HIS A 372 -16.48 -8.27 -3.89
C HIS A 372 -16.64 -9.81 -3.82
N ARG A 373 -15.97 -10.56 -4.71
CA ARG A 373 -16.00 -12.05 -4.74
C ARG A 373 -14.98 -12.72 -3.82
N HIS A 374 -13.95 -12.00 -3.41
CA HIS A 374 -12.77 -12.54 -2.72
C HIS A 374 -12.56 -11.90 -1.34
N ARG A 375 -13.59 -11.24 -0.78
CA ARG A 375 -13.52 -10.57 0.54
C ARG A 375 -13.05 -11.52 1.65
N ALA A 376 -13.37 -12.81 1.55
CA ALA A 376 -12.93 -13.83 2.50
C ALA A 376 -11.41 -14.09 2.48
N ASN A 377 -10.71 -13.70 1.41
CA ASN A 377 -9.25 -13.78 1.27
C ASN A 377 -8.53 -12.52 1.79
N VAL A 378 -9.27 -11.44 2.07
CA VAL A 378 -8.70 -10.14 2.44
C VAL A 378 -8.36 -10.10 3.93
N LEU A 379 -7.07 -9.90 4.18
CA LEU A 379 -6.54 -9.41 5.44
C LEU A 379 -6.52 -7.88 5.33
N GLU A 380 -7.56 -7.25 5.88
CA GLU A 380 -7.69 -5.79 5.85
C GLU A 380 -6.62 -5.15 6.74
N VAL A 381 -5.95 -4.14 6.21
CA VAL A 381 -5.00 -3.32 6.96
C VAL A 381 -5.53 -1.90 7.10
N GLU A 382 -5.22 -1.25 8.21
CA GLU A 382 -5.54 0.17 8.40
C GLU A 382 -4.90 1.02 7.30
N ARG A 383 -5.64 2.00 6.78
CA ARG A 383 -5.18 2.90 5.73
C ARG A 383 -4.00 3.75 6.19
N TYR A 384 -2.94 3.78 5.37
CA TYR A 384 -1.79 4.64 5.59
C TYR A 384 -2.02 6.05 5.04
N HIS A 385 -2.26 7.01 5.95
CA HIS A 385 -2.55 8.40 5.62
C HIS A 385 -1.39 9.32 6.00
N PHE A 386 -0.31 9.27 5.21
CA PHE A 386 0.87 10.10 5.47
C PHE A 386 0.67 11.56 5.05
N PHE A 387 0.18 11.79 3.84
CA PHE A 387 0.00 13.13 3.27
C PHE A 387 -1.38 13.73 3.57
N PRO A 388 -1.49 15.07 3.73
CA PRO A 388 -2.78 15.73 3.97
C PRO A 388 -3.79 15.54 2.84
N SER A 389 -3.33 15.44 1.59
CA SER A 389 -4.16 15.19 0.41
C SER A 389 -4.94 13.88 0.51
N SER A 390 -4.36 12.87 1.15
CA SER A 390 -5.02 11.60 1.40
C SER A 390 -6.22 11.76 2.32
N LEU A 391 -6.08 12.50 3.43
CA LEU A 391 -7.21 12.75 4.31
C LEU A 391 -8.34 13.47 3.58
N LYS A 392 -8.00 14.52 2.81
CA LYS A 392 -8.98 15.25 2.00
C LYS A 392 -9.73 14.34 1.02
N HIS A 393 -9.03 13.42 0.35
CA HIS A 393 -9.64 12.50 -0.62
C HIS A 393 -10.70 11.60 0.02
N PHE A 394 -10.45 11.13 1.23
CA PHE A 394 -11.37 10.26 1.98
C PHE A 394 -12.34 11.06 2.88
N HIS A 395 -12.37 12.39 2.75
CA HIS A 395 -13.16 13.31 3.58
C HIS A 395 -12.86 13.17 5.08
N ILE A 396 -11.60 12.87 5.37
CA ILE A 396 -11.12 12.61 6.72
C ILE A 396 -10.80 13.91 7.44
N ARG A 397 -11.35 14.08 8.64
CA ARG A 397 -10.95 15.16 9.56
C ARG A 397 -9.69 14.78 10.35
N GLY A 398 -8.88 15.79 10.63
CA GLY A 398 -7.74 15.67 11.54
C GLY A 398 -6.41 15.84 10.85
N LYS A 399 -5.36 15.54 11.61
CA LYS A 399 -3.97 15.64 11.15
C LYS A 399 -3.51 14.33 10.53
N CYS A 400 -2.88 14.39 9.37
CA CYS A 400 -2.20 13.24 8.76
C CYS A 400 -0.89 12.92 9.51
N LEU A 401 -0.24 11.79 9.19
CA LEU A 401 0.99 11.38 9.90
C LEU A 401 2.14 12.39 9.73
N LEU A 402 2.22 13.07 8.58
CA LEU A 402 3.19 14.14 8.35
C LEU A 402 2.97 15.31 9.32
N GLU A 403 1.72 15.78 9.46
CA GLU A 403 1.36 16.89 10.35
C GLU A 403 1.52 16.54 11.83
N ARG A 404 1.29 15.27 12.20
CA ARG A 404 1.51 14.76 13.56
C ARG A 404 2.99 14.64 13.93
N LYS A 405 3.90 14.65 12.95
CA LYS A 405 5.35 14.40 13.12
C LYS A 405 5.65 13.06 13.84
N ASN A 406 4.73 12.12 13.76
CA ASN A 406 4.80 10.83 14.41
C ASN A 406 4.23 9.77 13.46
N ASP A 407 5.14 9.05 12.79
CA ASP A 407 4.82 8.01 11.82
C ASP A 407 4.62 6.66 12.52
N GLU A 408 4.21 5.64 11.77
CA GLU A 408 3.98 4.30 12.32
C GLU A 408 5.27 3.64 12.86
N ASN A 409 5.12 2.80 13.88
CA ASN A 409 6.23 2.11 14.53
C ASN A 409 6.54 0.75 13.87
N SER A 410 7.81 0.45 13.64
CA SER A 410 8.21 -0.82 13.01
C SER A 410 8.03 -2.09 13.87
N LYS A 411 7.84 -1.96 15.18
CA LYS A 411 7.66 -3.09 16.11
C LYS A 411 6.19 -3.38 16.42
N PHE A 412 5.36 -2.35 16.47
CA PHE A 412 3.97 -2.43 16.93
C PHE A 412 2.96 -1.86 15.94
N GLY A 413 3.41 -1.41 14.77
CA GLY A 413 2.54 -0.84 13.75
C GLY A 413 1.70 -1.89 12.99
N PRO A 414 0.83 -1.42 12.09
CA PRO A 414 -0.05 -2.27 11.30
C PRO A 414 0.70 -3.35 10.51
N LEU A 415 1.75 -3.00 9.76
CA LEU A 415 2.51 -3.98 8.97
C LEU A 415 3.24 -5.04 9.81
N ALA A 416 3.69 -4.68 11.02
CA ALA A 416 4.27 -5.65 11.95
C ALA A 416 3.23 -6.67 12.45
N SER A 417 2.00 -6.20 12.69
CA SER A 417 0.86 -7.03 13.10
C SER A 417 0.44 -7.97 11.97
N VAL A 418 0.36 -7.44 10.75
CA VAL A 418 0.08 -8.22 9.53
C VAL A 418 1.11 -9.34 9.35
N LEU A 419 2.41 -9.05 9.46
CA LEU A 419 3.44 -10.08 9.28
C LEU A 419 3.32 -11.22 10.30
N LYS A 420 2.97 -10.91 11.55
CA LYS A 420 2.71 -11.91 12.57
C LYS A 420 1.54 -12.82 12.15
N VAL A 421 0.42 -12.23 11.73
CA VAL A 421 -0.77 -12.97 11.26
C VAL A 421 -0.44 -13.85 10.05
N LEU A 422 0.27 -13.32 9.06
CA LEU A 422 0.69 -14.06 7.86
C LEU A 422 1.53 -15.31 8.22
N LYS A 423 2.51 -15.14 9.13
CA LYS A 423 3.35 -16.25 9.63
C LYS A 423 2.52 -17.32 10.32
N GLU A 424 1.55 -16.91 11.11
CA GLU A 424 0.69 -17.83 11.86
C GLU A 424 -0.32 -18.55 10.96
N ILE A 425 -0.92 -17.88 9.97
CA ILE A 425 -1.79 -18.51 8.96
C ILE A 425 -1.01 -19.54 8.16
N HIS A 426 0.18 -19.17 7.67
CA HIS A 426 1.05 -20.08 6.92
C HIS A 426 1.39 -21.33 7.75
N LYS A 427 1.80 -21.14 9.01
CA LYS A 427 2.08 -22.25 9.93
C LYS A 427 0.88 -23.18 10.10
N GLU A 428 -0.32 -22.61 10.30
CA GLU A 428 -1.55 -23.38 10.47
C GLU A 428 -1.91 -24.16 9.19
N TYR A 429 -1.82 -23.50 8.02
CA TYR A 429 -2.10 -24.10 6.73
C TYR A 429 -1.24 -25.35 6.47
N PHE A 430 0.07 -25.25 6.70
CA PHE A 430 1.01 -26.36 6.48
C PHE A 430 1.12 -27.33 7.66
N SER A 431 0.39 -27.10 8.76
CA SER A 431 0.27 -28.08 9.84
C SER A 431 -0.81 -29.12 9.60
N ASN A 432 -1.73 -28.87 8.66
CA ASN A 432 -2.75 -29.83 8.24
C ASN A 432 -2.14 -30.99 7.45
N THR A 433 -2.78 -32.16 7.55
CA THR A 433 -2.32 -33.40 6.89
C THR A 433 -2.38 -33.31 5.36
N GLU A 434 -3.33 -32.55 4.83
CA GLU A 434 -3.52 -32.34 3.39
C GLU A 434 -3.57 -30.83 3.09
N PRO A 435 -2.41 -30.16 2.96
CA PRO A 435 -2.36 -28.73 2.68
C PRO A 435 -3.12 -28.36 1.38
N GLY A 436 -3.10 -29.22 0.35
CA GLY A 436 -3.84 -29.00 -0.90
C GLY A 436 -5.36 -28.86 -0.76
N GLU A 437 -5.94 -29.48 0.27
CA GLU A 437 -7.37 -29.36 0.57
C GLU A 437 -7.70 -28.28 1.60
N THR A 438 -6.67 -27.73 2.24
CA THR A 438 -6.82 -26.65 3.22
C THR A 438 -7.19 -25.35 2.52
N ASP A 439 -8.11 -24.60 3.14
CA ASP A 439 -8.55 -23.28 2.67
C ASP A 439 -8.08 -22.18 3.61
N VAL A 440 -7.23 -21.27 3.12
CA VAL A 440 -6.74 -20.12 3.89
C VAL A 440 -7.86 -19.23 4.42
N ARG A 441 -9.02 -19.19 3.75
CA ARG A 441 -10.16 -18.36 4.14
C ARG A 441 -10.80 -18.85 5.44
N GLU A 442 -10.90 -20.16 5.61
CA GLU A 442 -11.43 -20.73 6.85
C GLU A 442 -10.46 -20.53 8.02
N ILE A 443 -9.15 -20.61 7.77
CA ILE A 443 -8.11 -20.29 8.77
C ILE A 443 -8.21 -18.81 9.17
N LEU A 444 -8.29 -17.90 8.20
CA LEU A 444 -8.40 -16.46 8.44
C LEU A 444 -9.68 -16.13 9.23
N LYS A 445 -10.81 -16.70 8.84
CA LYS A 445 -12.09 -16.56 9.53
C LYS A 445 -12.04 -17.07 10.98
N ALA A 446 -11.46 -18.25 11.21
CA ALA A 446 -11.28 -18.79 12.56
C ALA A 446 -10.35 -17.91 13.42
N ARG A 447 -9.36 -17.27 12.80
CA ARG A 447 -8.47 -16.31 13.47
C ARG A 447 -9.17 -15.02 13.85
N LYS A 448 -9.91 -14.41 12.93
CA LYS A 448 -10.74 -13.23 13.21
C LYS A 448 -11.63 -13.48 14.42
N LYS A 449 -12.36 -14.61 14.43
CA LYS A 449 -13.25 -15.01 15.53
C LYS A 449 -12.58 -15.18 16.90
N ARG A 450 -11.26 -15.41 16.96
CA ARG A 450 -10.54 -15.55 18.23
C ARG A 450 -10.21 -14.22 18.89
N VAL A 451 -10.25 -13.11 18.15
CA VAL A 451 -9.78 -11.81 18.63
C VAL A 451 -10.67 -11.26 19.73
N LEU A 452 -11.98 -11.22 19.51
CA LEU A 452 -12.97 -10.73 20.48
C LEU A 452 -13.82 -11.88 21.07
N ALA A 453 -13.32 -13.11 21.01
CA ALA A 453 -13.99 -14.26 21.61
C ALA A 453 -14.26 -14.01 23.10
N GLY A 454 -15.50 -14.23 23.52
CA GLY A 454 -15.96 -14.00 24.90
C GLY A 454 -16.35 -12.55 25.21
N CYS A 455 -16.24 -11.63 24.25
CA CYS A 455 -16.79 -10.28 24.39
C CYS A 455 -18.28 -10.28 24.05
N ASN A 456 -19.13 -9.94 25.02
CA ASN A 456 -20.50 -9.49 24.79
C ASN A 456 -20.51 -7.96 24.78
N ILE A 457 -20.81 -7.36 23.62
CA ILE A 457 -20.69 -5.93 23.35
C ILE A 457 -22.08 -5.31 23.22
N CYS A 458 -22.34 -4.32 24.05
CA CYS A 458 -23.46 -3.40 23.85
C CYS A 458 -22.92 -2.09 23.29
N PHE A 459 -23.53 -1.58 22.22
CA PHE A 459 -23.25 -0.23 21.76
C PHE A 459 -24.16 0.74 22.52
N GLY A 460 -23.60 1.79 23.12
CA GLY A 460 -24.38 2.80 23.85
C GLY A 460 -25.25 3.63 22.90
N LYS A 461 -25.56 4.88 23.28
CA LYS A 461 -26.31 5.86 22.45
C LYS A 461 -25.57 6.31 21.17
N MET A 462 -24.66 5.50 20.65
CA MET A 462 -23.97 5.73 19.38
C MET A 462 -24.92 5.72 18.19
N PHE A 463 -26.09 5.12 18.35
CA PHE A 463 -27.07 4.96 17.29
C PHE A 463 -28.33 5.77 17.59
N PRO A 464 -28.97 6.40 16.59
CA PRO A 464 -30.15 7.25 16.80
C PRO A 464 -31.26 6.50 17.55
N GLU A 465 -31.78 7.09 18.63
CA GLU A 465 -32.95 6.58 19.33
C GLU A 465 -34.14 6.61 18.36
N GLY A 466 -34.64 5.43 17.96
CA GLY A 466 -35.77 5.28 17.03
C GLY A 466 -35.47 4.62 15.68
N GLY A 467 -34.22 4.26 15.39
CA GLY A 467 -33.91 3.41 14.23
C GLY A 467 -34.51 2.01 14.39
N ALA A 468 -35.07 1.43 13.31
CA ALA A 468 -35.58 0.06 13.39
C ALA A 468 -34.43 -0.91 13.74
N PRO A 469 -34.68 -1.98 14.53
CA PRO A 469 -33.64 -2.88 15.03
C PRO A 469 -32.70 -3.44 13.95
N GLU A 470 -33.23 -3.62 12.75
CA GLU A 470 -32.50 -4.09 11.57
C GLU A 470 -31.39 -3.13 11.08
N HIS A 471 -31.53 -1.82 11.30
CA HIS A 471 -30.51 -0.84 10.93
C HIS A 471 -29.29 -0.91 11.85
N LEU A 472 -29.48 -1.32 13.11
CA LEU A 472 -28.40 -1.46 14.08
C LEU A 472 -27.50 -2.65 13.78
N GLU A 473 -28.12 -3.79 13.47
CA GLU A 473 -27.40 -5.04 13.19
C GLU A 473 -26.70 -5.00 11.83
N ARG A 474 -27.09 -4.07 10.95
CA ARG A 474 -26.40 -3.76 9.68
C ARG A 474 -25.24 -2.78 9.86
N HIS A 475 -25.12 -2.16 11.03
CA HIS A 475 -24.10 -1.16 11.27
C HIS A 475 -22.68 -1.73 11.11
N PRO A 476 -21.76 -1.06 10.40
CA PRO A 476 -20.42 -1.60 10.13
C PRO A 476 -19.63 -2.00 11.38
N LEU A 477 -19.66 -1.20 12.46
CA LEU A 477 -19.00 -1.55 13.74
C LEU A 477 -19.60 -2.80 14.39
N TRP A 478 -20.92 -3.01 14.25
CA TRP A 478 -21.58 -4.21 14.74
C TRP A 478 -21.10 -5.42 13.96
N LYS A 479 -21.14 -5.33 12.61
CA LYS A 479 -20.65 -6.40 11.73
C LYS A 479 -19.19 -6.73 11.94
N LEU A 480 -18.34 -5.72 12.11
CA LEU A 480 -16.92 -5.90 12.40
C LEU A 480 -16.71 -6.62 13.74
N SER A 481 -17.46 -6.25 14.77
CA SER A 481 -17.38 -6.90 16.09
C SER A 481 -17.75 -8.39 16.01
N GLU A 482 -18.84 -8.73 15.34
CA GLU A 482 -19.27 -10.12 15.13
C GLU A 482 -18.29 -10.91 14.26
N GLU A 483 -17.76 -10.29 13.20
CA GLU A 483 -16.74 -10.88 12.33
C GLU A 483 -15.50 -11.29 13.13
N PHE A 484 -15.13 -10.48 14.12
CA PHE A 484 -14.00 -10.74 15.03
C PHE A 484 -14.38 -11.51 16.30
N GLY A 485 -15.59 -12.09 16.33
CA GLY A 485 -15.99 -13.11 17.32
C GLY A 485 -16.64 -12.59 18.59
N ALA A 486 -16.98 -11.29 18.65
CA ALA A 486 -17.84 -10.78 19.70
C ALA A 486 -19.29 -11.24 19.48
N VAL A 487 -20.07 -11.25 20.56
CA VAL A 487 -21.53 -11.29 20.52
C VAL A 487 -22.00 -9.85 20.74
N CYS A 488 -22.83 -9.32 19.85
CA CYS A 488 -23.36 -7.99 20.00
C CYS A 488 -24.82 -8.05 20.51
N THR A 489 -25.16 -7.17 21.44
CA THR A 489 -26.49 -7.10 22.06
C THR A 489 -26.99 -5.66 22.13
N ARG A 490 -28.32 -5.52 22.16
CA ARG A 490 -29.02 -4.26 22.39
C ARG A 490 -29.44 -4.08 23.84
N LEU A 491 -29.42 -5.16 24.61
CA LEU A 491 -29.87 -5.18 25.99
C LEU A 491 -28.66 -5.02 26.90
N LEU A 492 -28.74 -4.03 27.77
CA LEU A 492 -27.78 -3.88 28.85
C LEU A 492 -28.19 -4.79 30.01
N ASP A 493 -27.55 -5.94 30.10
CA ASP A 493 -27.75 -6.94 31.16
C ASP A 493 -26.41 -7.35 31.80
N ASP A 494 -26.47 -8.18 32.84
CA ASP A 494 -25.29 -8.67 33.59
C ASP A 494 -24.32 -9.52 32.74
N GLY A 495 -24.74 -9.93 31.54
CA GLY A 495 -23.90 -10.65 30.58
C GLY A 495 -23.06 -9.74 29.69
N VAL A 496 -23.29 -8.42 29.70
CA VAL A 496 -22.52 -7.46 28.90
C VAL A 496 -21.13 -7.29 29.50
N THR A 497 -20.11 -7.51 28.67
CA THR A 497 -18.71 -7.36 29.07
C THR A 497 -18.15 -5.98 28.72
N HIS A 498 -18.59 -5.40 27.59
CA HIS A 498 -18.12 -4.10 27.11
C HIS A 498 -19.30 -3.25 26.66
N VAL A 499 -19.22 -1.97 27.00
CA VAL A 499 -20.08 -0.93 26.44
C VAL A 499 -19.22 -0.08 25.51
N VAL A 500 -19.58 -0.03 24.24
CA VAL A 500 -18.90 0.81 23.24
C VAL A 500 -19.62 2.14 23.16
N SER A 501 -18.95 3.20 23.62
CA SER A 501 -19.51 4.56 23.69
C SER A 501 -18.40 5.59 23.84
N SER A 502 -18.57 6.75 23.23
CA SER A 502 -17.59 7.84 23.27
C SER A 502 -17.92 8.91 24.33
N THR A 503 -19.17 8.93 24.81
CA THR A 503 -19.69 9.99 25.70
C THR A 503 -20.45 9.46 26.91
N ASP A 504 -20.91 8.21 26.87
CA ASP A 504 -21.80 7.65 27.90
C ASP A 504 -21.08 6.65 28.81
N ILE A 505 -20.25 7.19 29.71
CA ILE A 505 -19.47 6.43 30.69
C ILE A 505 -20.38 5.83 31.78
N ALA A 506 -21.48 6.53 32.12
CA ALA A 506 -22.42 6.12 33.16
C ALA A 506 -23.16 4.81 32.84
N LEU A 507 -23.40 4.55 31.55
CA LEU A 507 -24.06 3.33 31.08
C LEU A 507 -23.28 2.06 31.48
N GLY A 508 -21.96 2.03 31.26
CA GLY A 508 -21.16 0.86 31.62
C GLY A 508 -20.93 0.69 33.13
N GLN A 509 -20.92 1.79 33.90
CA GLN A 509 -20.87 1.72 35.36
C GLN A 509 -22.10 1.01 35.95
N THR A 510 -23.27 1.21 35.33
CA THR A 510 -24.52 0.55 35.74
C THR A 510 -24.48 -0.96 35.46
N ALA A 511 -23.86 -1.38 34.35
CA ALA A 511 -23.76 -2.78 33.94
C ALA A 511 -22.53 -3.53 34.49
N LYS A 512 -21.66 -2.87 35.27
CA LYS A 512 -20.32 -3.38 35.65
C LYS A 512 -19.48 -3.82 34.44
N ALA A 513 -19.75 -3.24 33.28
CA ALA A 513 -19.07 -3.52 32.02
C ALA A 513 -17.94 -2.53 31.78
N VAL A 514 -16.93 -2.93 31.01
CA VAL A 514 -15.85 -2.02 30.62
C VAL A 514 -16.34 -1.06 29.55
N VAL A 515 -16.24 0.24 29.78
CA VAL A 515 -16.57 1.24 28.76
C VAL A 515 -15.34 1.52 27.90
N VAL A 516 -15.50 1.37 26.59
CA VAL A 516 -14.46 1.66 25.60
C VAL A 516 -15.02 2.50 24.46
N LYS A 517 -14.16 3.29 23.82
CA LYS A 517 -14.49 3.98 22.57
C LYS A 517 -14.48 3.01 21.39
N PRO A 518 -15.17 3.32 20.28
CA PRO A 518 -15.22 2.49 19.08
C PRO A 518 -13.85 2.11 18.49
N GLN A 519 -12.84 2.97 18.65
CA GLN A 519 -11.45 2.72 18.25
C GLN A 519 -10.91 1.42 18.84
N TRP A 520 -11.41 0.96 19.99
CA TRP A 520 -11.02 -0.32 20.57
C TRP A 520 -11.35 -1.50 19.65
N ILE A 521 -12.51 -1.49 18.98
CA ILE A 521 -12.90 -2.54 18.02
C ILE A 521 -11.98 -2.47 16.81
N TYR A 522 -11.78 -1.28 16.24
CA TYR A 522 -10.93 -1.09 15.07
C TYR A 522 -9.48 -1.51 15.32
N ALA A 523 -8.90 -1.04 16.41
CA ALA A 523 -7.56 -1.44 16.80
C ALA A 523 -7.48 -2.95 17.03
N SER A 524 -8.50 -3.56 17.63
CA SER A 524 -8.53 -5.00 17.81
C SER A 524 -8.55 -5.76 16.47
N ALA A 525 -9.34 -5.28 15.53
CA ALA A 525 -9.47 -5.85 14.20
C ALA A 525 -8.18 -5.69 13.37
N TYR A 526 -7.67 -4.46 13.22
CA TYR A 526 -6.49 -4.16 12.40
C TYR A 526 -5.20 -4.79 12.94
N HIS A 527 -5.07 -4.92 14.27
CA HIS A 527 -3.93 -5.60 14.88
C HIS A 527 -4.12 -7.11 15.06
N PHE A 528 -5.30 -7.65 14.72
CA PHE A 528 -5.66 -9.06 14.92
C PHE A 528 -5.40 -9.55 16.36
N ALA A 529 -5.62 -8.67 17.32
CA ALA A 529 -5.39 -8.92 18.74
C ALA A 529 -6.26 -8.00 19.57
N ARG A 530 -6.95 -8.53 20.58
CA ARG A 530 -7.78 -7.72 21.48
C ARG A 530 -6.96 -6.56 22.05
N ALA A 531 -7.39 -5.35 21.73
CA ALA A 531 -6.72 -4.14 22.18
C ALA A 531 -6.90 -3.97 23.69
N ARG A 532 -5.93 -3.32 24.34
CA ARG A 532 -5.99 -3.03 25.77
C ARG A 532 -7.06 -1.98 26.04
N GLU A 533 -8.08 -2.33 26.79
CA GLU A 533 -9.25 -1.51 27.05
C GLU A 533 -8.88 -0.18 27.70
N GLU A 534 -7.83 -0.14 28.53
CA GLU A 534 -7.39 1.07 29.22
C GLU A 534 -7.01 2.21 28.27
N ARG A 535 -6.52 1.87 27.07
CA ARG A 535 -6.10 2.87 26.07
C ARG A 535 -7.25 3.55 25.35
N TYR A 536 -8.46 2.99 25.48
CA TYR A 536 -9.64 3.44 24.75
C TYR A 536 -10.77 3.78 25.71
N ARG A 537 -10.47 4.08 26.98
CA ARG A 537 -11.51 4.54 27.91
C ARG A 537 -11.91 5.96 27.56
N PRO A 538 -13.22 6.29 27.54
CA PRO A 538 -13.65 7.68 27.42
C PRO A 538 -13.20 8.50 28.62
N GLN A 539 -12.76 9.73 28.39
CA GLN A 539 -12.40 10.65 29.47
C GLN A 539 -13.69 11.23 30.09
N GLU A 540 -13.75 11.29 31.43
CA GLU A 540 -14.83 12.01 32.10
C GLU A 540 -14.65 13.51 31.86
N LYS A 541 -15.58 14.15 31.15
CA LYS A 541 -15.60 15.61 31.06
C LYS A 541 -15.67 16.18 32.48
N ALA A 542 -14.65 16.94 32.87
CA ALA A 542 -14.67 17.68 34.12
C ALA A 542 -15.95 18.53 34.12
N ARG A 543 -16.79 18.36 35.15
CA ARG A 543 -17.95 19.24 35.32
C ARG A 543 -17.37 20.64 35.55
N ASP A 544 -17.53 21.52 34.56
CA ASP A 544 -17.36 22.95 34.76
C ASP A 544 -18.31 23.37 35.88
N ASN A 545 -17.76 23.49 37.09
CA ASN A 545 -18.40 24.17 38.19
C ASN A 545 -18.45 25.66 37.83
N LYS A 546 -19.43 26.05 37.01
CA LYS A 546 -19.88 27.44 36.95
C LYS A 546 -20.69 27.70 38.20
N GLY A 547 -19.97 28.08 39.26
CA GLY A 547 -20.52 28.75 40.44
C GLY A 547 -20.76 30.23 40.17
#